data_AF-A0A936MCN6-F1
#
_entry.id   AF-A0A936MCN6-F1
#
_cell.length_a   1.000
_cell.length_b   1.000
_cell.length_c   1.000
_cell.angle_alpha   90.00
_cell.angle_beta   90.00
_cell.angle_gamma   90.00
#
_symmetry.space_group_name_H-M   'P 1'
#
loop_
_entity.id
_entity.type
_entity.pdbx_description
1 polymer ?
#
loop_
_entity_poly.entity_id
_entity_poly.type
_entity_poly.pdbx_seq_one_letter_code
_entity_poly.pdbx_strand_id
1 'polypeptide(L)'
;MLLVQYVTLPAFSQIEPSDSSTITVGLKVSNISGYGFYCTKKITQNVSIQAMGLMYYYYNRDKNDIHKIYNYDIGLEIQRTIYRIPDFRIFILAGSYYYYDNDNNVENSNSFLKVNNSFNIGIGLSLEYTFKRLVISVDLGYKFFEDRIKVTENEQTPYPELHRVTKIGSGFGIGFRL
;
A
#
# COMPACT_ATOMS: atom_id res chain seq x y z
N MET A 1 16.15 28.28 43.94
CA MET A 1 16.72 27.02 43.44
C MET A 1 15.55 26.08 43.15
N LEU A 2 15.15 25.94 41.88
CA LEU A 2 13.96 25.18 41.47
C LEU A 2 14.38 23.74 41.12
N LEU A 3 13.82 22.77 41.85
CA LEU A 3 14.02 21.34 41.62
C LEU A 3 13.05 20.87 40.52
N VAL A 4 13.59 20.56 39.35
CA VAL A 4 12.86 19.90 38.27
C VAL A 4 12.80 18.40 38.59
N GLN A 5 11.63 17.92 39.00
CA GLN A 5 11.36 16.49 39.12
C GLN A 5 11.13 15.90 37.73
N TYR A 6 12.06 15.07 37.27
CA TYR A 6 11.86 14.22 36.10
C TYR A 6 10.90 13.10 36.47
N VAL A 7 9.70 13.13 35.90
CA VAL A 7 8.76 12.00 35.96
C VAL A 7 9.29 10.93 35.01
N THR A 8 9.93 9.91 35.58
CA THR A 8 10.26 8.69 34.85
C THR A 8 9.01 7.82 34.76
N LEU A 9 8.46 7.68 33.55
CA LEU A 9 7.41 6.70 33.29
C LEU A 9 8.00 5.29 33.47
N PRO A 10 7.34 4.39 34.22
CA PRO A 10 7.82 3.02 34.38
C PRO A 10 7.74 2.30 33.03
N ALA A 11 8.89 1.86 32.53
CA ALA A 11 8.99 0.93 31.43
C ALA A 11 8.52 -0.45 31.88
N PHE A 12 7.20 -0.68 31.87
CA PHE A 12 6.64 -2.01 32.01
C PHE A 12 6.93 -2.81 30.74
N SER A 13 8.06 -3.51 30.70
CA SER A 13 8.24 -4.64 29.80
C SER A 13 7.52 -5.84 30.38
N GLN A 14 6.19 -5.86 30.25
CA GLN A 14 5.46 -7.11 30.42
C GLN A 14 5.85 -8.01 29.24
N ILE A 15 6.63 -9.06 29.54
CA ILE A 15 6.88 -10.15 28.61
C ILE A 15 5.56 -10.92 28.53
N GLU A 16 4.67 -10.46 27.67
CA GLU A 16 3.46 -11.20 27.34
C GLU A 16 3.84 -12.49 26.62
N PRO A 17 3.10 -13.60 26.83
CA PRO A 17 3.38 -14.87 26.19
C PRO A 17 3.43 -14.71 24.67
N SER A 18 4.37 -15.43 24.06
CA SER A 18 4.58 -15.56 22.62
C SER A 18 3.29 -16.04 21.94
N ASP A 19 2.44 -15.07 21.63
CA ASP A 19 1.19 -15.28 20.92
C ASP A 19 1.54 -15.81 19.52
N SER A 20 1.02 -17.01 19.24
CA SER A 20 1.34 -17.82 18.05
C SER A 20 1.36 -16.99 16.76
N SER A 21 2.23 -17.37 15.82
CA SER A 21 2.29 -16.73 14.51
C SER A 21 0.92 -16.87 13.82
N THR A 22 0.17 -15.79 13.76
CA THR A 22 -1.15 -15.75 13.12
C THR A 22 -0.99 -15.31 11.67
N ILE A 23 -1.76 -15.95 10.79
CA ILE A 23 -1.85 -15.60 9.38
C ILE A 23 -3.25 -15.02 9.15
N THR A 24 -3.32 -13.88 8.49
CA THR A 24 -4.59 -13.27 8.06
C THR A 24 -4.57 -13.16 6.55
N VAL A 25 -5.60 -13.65 5.88
CA VAL A 25 -5.79 -13.51 4.43
C VAL A 25 -7.05 -12.73 4.16
N GLY A 26 -7.05 -11.87 3.16
CA GLY A 26 -8.21 -11.02 2.91
C GLY A 26 -8.20 -10.28 1.59
N LEU A 27 -9.24 -9.47 1.43
CA LEU A 27 -9.46 -8.55 0.34
C LEU A 27 -9.23 -7.12 0.81
N LYS A 28 -8.61 -6.31 -0.04
CA LYS A 28 -8.35 -4.90 0.21
C LYS A 28 -8.78 -4.08 -0.99
N VAL A 29 -9.40 -2.94 -0.74
CA VAL A 29 -9.80 -1.96 -1.75
C VAL A 29 -9.23 -0.61 -1.35
N SER A 30 -8.62 0.10 -2.29
CA SER A 30 -8.05 1.42 -2.08
C SER A 30 -8.21 2.29 -3.32
N ASN A 31 -8.42 3.58 -3.13
CA ASN A 31 -8.49 4.54 -4.22
C ASN A 31 -7.14 4.80 -4.90
N ILE A 32 -6.01 4.46 -4.26
CA ILE A 32 -4.67 4.67 -4.84
C ILE A 32 -4.03 3.42 -5.44
N SER A 33 -4.40 2.23 -4.95
CA SER A 33 -3.78 0.97 -5.35
C SER A 33 -4.78 -0.05 -5.90
N GLY A 34 -6.08 0.24 -5.84
CA GLY A 34 -7.13 -0.61 -6.41
C GLY A 34 -7.61 -1.71 -5.48
N TYR A 35 -8.08 -2.79 -6.06
CA TYR A 35 -8.68 -3.91 -5.34
C TYR A 35 -7.83 -5.18 -5.50
N GLY A 36 -7.74 -5.99 -4.46
CA GLY A 36 -7.04 -7.26 -4.55
C GLY A 36 -6.90 -7.98 -3.22
N PHE A 37 -5.90 -8.84 -3.13
CA PHE A 37 -5.71 -9.75 -2.01
C PHE A 37 -4.50 -9.36 -1.17
N TYR A 38 -4.57 -9.65 0.12
CA TYR A 38 -3.43 -9.54 1.03
C TYR A 38 -3.28 -10.76 1.93
N CYS A 39 -2.05 -11.00 2.37
CA CYS A 39 -1.69 -12.00 3.35
C CYS A 39 -0.75 -11.37 4.37
N THR A 40 -1.19 -11.33 5.63
CA THR A 40 -0.45 -10.77 6.76
C THR A 40 0.01 -11.87 7.68
N LYS A 41 1.30 -11.88 8.01
CA LYS A 41 1.90 -12.77 8.99
C LYS A 41 2.41 -11.96 10.18
N LYS A 42 1.92 -12.30 11.38
CA LYS A 42 2.42 -11.75 12.64
C LYS A 42 3.80 -12.36 12.93
N ILE A 43 4.82 -11.52 13.04
CA ILE A 43 6.21 -11.94 13.34
C ILE A 43 6.47 -11.82 14.83
N THR A 44 6.03 -10.72 15.43
CA THR A 44 6.07 -10.49 16.88
C THR A 44 4.74 -9.93 17.34
N GLN A 45 4.56 -9.71 18.64
CA GLN A 45 3.36 -9.05 19.15
C GLN A 45 3.11 -7.70 18.48
N ASN A 46 4.15 -6.93 18.16
CA ASN A 46 4.01 -5.57 17.64
C ASN A 46 4.37 -5.44 16.16
N VAL A 47 4.96 -6.47 15.54
CA VAL A 47 5.41 -6.41 14.14
C VAL A 47 4.72 -7.47 13.30
N SER A 48 4.22 -7.07 12.14
CA SER A 48 3.67 -7.97 11.13
C SER A 48 4.23 -7.61 9.76
N ILE A 49 4.26 -8.60 8.85
CA ILE A 49 4.61 -8.41 7.45
C ILE A 49 3.38 -8.76 6.63
N GLN A 50 3.04 -7.91 5.66
CA GLN A 50 1.92 -8.11 4.75
C GLN A 50 2.41 -8.14 3.31
N ALA A 51 2.08 -9.20 2.59
CA ALA A 51 2.19 -9.26 1.14
C ALA A 51 0.84 -8.92 0.51
N MET A 52 0.83 -8.24 -0.62
CA MET A 52 -0.39 -7.93 -1.36
C MET A 52 -0.20 -8.00 -2.87
N GLY A 53 -1.28 -8.34 -3.56
CA GLY A 53 -1.42 -8.22 -5.00
C GLY A 53 -2.71 -7.46 -5.28
N LEU A 54 -2.60 -6.29 -5.89
CA LEU A 54 -3.69 -5.37 -6.16
C LEU A 54 -3.80 -5.12 -7.66
N MET A 55 -5.02 -4.88 -8.13
CA MET A 55 -5.32 -4.51 -9.50
C MET A 55 -6.16 -3.23 -9.51
N TYR A 56 -5.75 -2.25 -10.30
CA TYR A 56 -6.50 -1.03 -10.55
C TYR A 56 -7.02 -1.05 -11.98
N TYR A 57 -8.33 -0.91 -12.14
CA TYR A 57 -9.00 -0.86 -13.43
C TYR A 57 -9.71 0.47 -13.59
N TYR A 58 -9.42 1.17 -14.68
CA TYR A 58 -10.09 2.43 -15.00
C TYR A 58 -10.26 2.61 -16.51
N TYR A 59 -11.26 3.41 -16.86
CA TYR A 59 -11.53 3.83 -18.23
C TYR A 59 -10.97 5.22 -18.43
N ASN A 60 -10.09 5.40 -19.40
CA ASN A 60 -9.76 6.72 -19.91
C ASN A 60 -10.60 6.97 -21.17
N ARG A 61 -11.39 8.05 -21.16
CA ARG A 61 -12.18 8.47 -22.33
C ARG A 61 -11.50 9.69 -22.93
N ASP A 62 -10.88 9.53 -24.09
CA ASP A 62 -10.42 10.66 -24.89
C ASP A 62 -11.30 10.78 -26.13
N LYS A 63 -12.06 11.89 -26.19
CA LYS A 63 -12.96 12.37 -27.28
C LYS A 63 -13.84 11.34 -28.01
N ASN A 64 -13.28 10.30 -28.63
CA ASN A 64 -13.98 9.23 -29.34
C ASN A 64 -13.57 7.79 -28.95
N ASP A 65 -12.52 7.62 -28.14
CA ASP A 65 -11.98 6.31 -27.78
C ASP A 65 -12.11 6.03 -26.28
N ILE A 66 -12.44 4.77 -25.96
CA ILE A 66 -12.49 4.25 -24.58
C ILE A 66 -11.29 3.34 -24.40
N HIS A 67 -10.29 3.82 -23.67
CA HIS A 67 -9.11 3.04 -23.30
C HIS A 67 -9.37 2.31 -21.98
N LYS A 68 -9.17 0.99 -22.00
CA LYS A 68 -9.22 0.14 -20.81
C LYS A 68 -7.80 -0.08 -20.32
N ILE A 69 -7.50 0.42 -19.12
CA ILE A 69 -6.16 0.33 -18.55
C ILE A 69 -6.20 -0.58 -17.33
N TYR A 70 -5.24 -1.51 -17.28
CA TYR A 70 -5.07 -2.47 -16.19
C TYR A 70 -3.70 -2.29 -15.55
N ASN A 71 -3.72 -1.87 -14.29
CA ASN A 71 -2.51 -1.72 -13.51
C ASN A 71 -2.44 -2.81 -12.44
N TYR A 72 -1.27 -3.40 -12.26
CA TYR A 72 -1.02 -4.40 -11.25
C TYR A 72 0.02 -3.89 -10.26
N ASP A 73 -0.27 -3.99 -8.97
CA ASP A 73 0.62 -3.61 -7.88
C ASP A 73 0.92 -4.86 -7.05
N ILE A 74 2.19 -5.25 -6.94
CA ILE A 74 2.64 -6.29 -6.02
C ILE A 74 3.43 -5.61 -4.90
N GLY A 75 2.99 -5.76 -3.66
CA GLY A 75 3.53 -5.01 -2.53
C GLY A 75 3.94 -5.87 -1.34
N LEU A 76 4.93 -5.37 -0.60
CA LEU A 76 5.30 -5.85 0.73
C LEU A 76 5.27 -4.68 1.71
N GLU A 77 4.56 -4.86 2.82
CA GLU A 77 4.45 -3.88 3.90
C GLU A 77 4.97 -4.48 5.21
N ILE A 78 5.70 -3.68 5.98
CA ILE A 78 5.93 -3.90 7.40
C ILE A 78 4.94 -3.07 8.21
N GLN A 79 4.35 -3.69 9.23
CA GLN A 79 3.36 -3.09 10.11
C GLN A 79 3.90 -3.06 11.54
N ARG A 80 3.83 -1.89 12.19
CA ARG A 80 4.19 -1.73 13.61
C ARG A 80 2.98 -1.25 14.40
N THR A 81 2.51 -2.08 15.31
CA THR A 81 1.43 -1.74 16.25
C THR A 81 1.89 -0.62 17.18
N ILE A 82 1.12 0.47 17.25
CA ILE A 82 1.35 1.61 18.14
C ILE A 82 0.34 1.64 19.29
N TYR A 83 -0.83 1.04 19.10
CA TYR A 83 -1.87 0.93 20.11
C TYR A 83 -2.63 -0.38 19.95
N ARG A 84 -2.97 -1.05 21.05
CA ARG A 84 -3.71 -2.31 21.05
C ARG A 84 -4.62 -2.45 22.26
N ILE A 85 -5.82 -2.94 21.99
CA ILE A 85 -6.76 -3.56 22.93
C ILE A 85 -7.20 -4.91 22.32
N PRO A 86 -7.90 -5.80 23.05
CA PRO A 86 -8.11 -7.19 22.62
C PRO A 86 -8.64 -7.38 21.19
N ASP A 87 -9.63 -6.58 20.81
CA ASP A 87 -10.31 -6.68 19.51
C ASP A 87 -9.95 -5.53 18.55
N PHE A 88 -9.00 -4.67 18.91
CA PHE A 88 -8.70 -3.48 18.11
C PHE A 88 -7.22 -3.09 18.19
N ARG A 89 -6.64 -2.71 17.05
CA ARG A 89 -5.28 -2.18 16.99
C ARG A 89 -5.17 -1.00 16.04
N ILE A 90 -4.25 -0.11 16.37
CA ILE A 90 -3.77 0.96 15.48
C ILE A 90 -2.32 0.64 15.17
N PHE A 91 -1.95 0.71 13.89
CA PHE A 91 -0.58 0.47 13.46
C PHE A 91 -0.15 1.44 12.37
N ILE A 92 1.15 1.74 12.36
CA ILE A 92 1.79 2.37 11.21
C ILE A 92 2.26 1.30 10.24
N LEU A 93 2.22 1.61 8.96
CA LEU A 93 2.72 0.76 7.90
C LEU A 93 3.75 1.50 7.05
N ALA A 94 4.73 0.76 6.56
CA ALA A 94 5.66 1.20 5.54
C ALA A 94 5.82 0.06 4.53
N GLY A 95 5.78 0.36 3.24
CA GLY A 95 5.81 -0.68 2.22
C GLY A 95 6.47 -0.25 0.94
N SER A 96 6.86 -1.25 0.17
CA SER A 96 7.31 -1.12 -1.20
C SER A 96 6.35 -1.83 -2.14
N TYR A 97 6.22 -1.30 -3.35
CA TYR A 97 5.29 -1.78 -4.36
C TYR A 97 5.97 -1.78 -5.72
N TYR A 98 5.90 -2.91 -6.40
CA TYR A 98 6.23 -3.03 -7.80
C TYR A 98 4.97 -2.81 -8.62
N TYR A 99 4.98 -1.75 -9.40
CA TYR A 99 3.90 -1.36 -10.29
C TYR A 99 4.20 -1.87 -11.70
N TYR A 100 3.28 -2.66 -12.24
CA TYR A 100 3.32 -3.19 -13.60
C TYR A 100 2.11 -2.65 -14.36
N ASP A 101 2.41 -1.87 -15.40
CA ASP A 101 1.40 -1.36 -16.32
C ASP A 101 1.30 -2.31 -17.53
N ASN A 102 0.11 -2.87 -17.74
CA ASN A 102 -0.17 -3.75 -18.87
C ASN A 102 -1.00 -3.02 -19.92
N ASP A 103 -0.51 -1.88 -20.38
CA ASP A 103 -1.13 -1.12 -21.46
C ASP A 103 -0.83 -1.79 -22.81
N ASN A 104 -1.62 -2.81 -23.16
CA ASN A 104 -1.51 -3.57 -24.41
C ASN A 104 -2.36 -2.99 -25.56
N ASN A 105 -2.72 -1.71 -25.52
CA ASN A 105 -3.58 -1.05 -26.51
C ASN A 105 -2.97 0.32 -26.84
N VAL A 106 -2.62 0.75 -28.07
CA VAL A 106 -3.02 0.40 -29.43
C VAL A 106 -1.96 0.99 -30.38
N GLU A 107 -1.54 0.26 -31.42
CA GLU A 107 -0.55 0.65 -32.45
C GLU A 107 -0.95 1.86 -33.35
N ASN A 108 -2.03 2.60 -33.06
CA ASN A 108 -2.68 3.52 -34.02
C ASN A 108 -2.58 5.03 -33.74
N SER A 109 -1.67 5.50 -32.89
CA SER A 109 -1.46 6.96 -32.73
C SER A 109 0.01 7.34 -32.68
N ASN A 110 0.39 8.35 -33.47
CA ASN A 110 1.75 8.90 -33.66
C ASN A 110 2.45 9.44 -32.38
N SER A 111 1.90 9.20 -31.19
CA SER A 111 2.50 9.52 -29.89
C SER A 111 2.33 8.33 -28.96
N PHE A 112 3.40 7.56 -28.77
CA PHE A 112 3.39 6.38 -27.91
C PHE A 112 3.90 6.76 -26.52
N LEU A 113 3.00 6.97 -25.56
CA LEU A 113 3.35 7.17 -24.15
C LEU A 113 3.31 5.81 -23.45
N LYS A 114 4.48 5.18 -23.28
CA LYS A 114 4.61 3.96 -22.48
C LYS A 114 5.11 4.31 -21.09
N VAL A 115 4.26 4.11 -20.09
CA VAL A 115 4.68 4.13 -18.69
C VAL A 115 5.47 2.86 -18.42
N ASN A 116 6.72 2.99 -17.97
CA ASN A 116 7.49 1.82 -17.57
C ASN A 116 7.10 1.39 -16.16
N ASN A 117 7.34 0.11 -15.87
CA ASN A 117 7.23 -0.45 -14.53
C ASN A 117 7.99 0.42 -13.53
N SER A 118 7.36 0.70 -12.39
CA SER A 118 7.91 1.59 -11.38
C SER A 118 8.00 0.90 -10.01
N PHE A 119 8.96 1.35 -9.21
CA PHE A 119 9.08 0.94 -7.82
C PHE A 119 8.63 2.10 -6.94
N ASN A 120 7.63 1.84 -6.12
CA ASN A 120 6.97 2.84 -5.31
C ASN A 120 7.16 2.49 -3.84
N ILE A 121 7.26 3.51 -3.00
CA ILE A 121 7.30 3.36 -1.54
C ILE A 121 6.10 4.05 -0.94
N GLY A 122 5.62 3.57 0.20
CA GLY A 122 4.50 4.18 0.89
C GLY A 122 4.60 4.04 2.39
N ILE A 123 3.96 4.98 3.07
CA ILE A 123 3.78 4.97 4.53
C ILE A 123 2.30 5.19 4.83
N GLY A 124 1.83 4.73 5.98
CA GLY A 124 0.44 4.92 6.35
C GLY A 124 0.13 4.62 7.80
N LEU A 125 -1.12 4.86 8.15
CA LEU A 125 -1.74 4.56 9.42
C LEU A 125 -2.97 3.68 9.14
N SER A 126 -3.17 2.66 9.96
CA SER A 126 -4.28 1.73 9.85
C SER A 126 -4.95 1.51 11.18
N LEU A 127 -6.27 1.35 11.12
CA LEU A 127 -7.16 0.95 12.18
C LEU A 127 -7.67 -0.44 11.84
N GLU A 128 -7.54 -1.41 12.74
CA GLU A 128 -8.02 -2.77 12.52
C GLU A 128 -8.87 -3.23 13.71
N TYR A 129 -10.04 -3.77 13.39
CA TYR A 129 -10.96 -4.41 14.33
C TYR A 129 -11.03 -5.91 14.03
N THR A 130 -10.89 -6.74 15.06
CA THR A 130 -11.03 -8.20 14.98
C THR A 130 -12.28 -8.63 15.71
N PHE A 131 -13.15 -9.38 15.04
CA PHE A 131 -14.29 -10.04 15.68
C PHE A 131 -14.21 -11.55 15.40
N LYS A 132 -13.87 -12.32 16.44
CA LYS A 132 -13.56 -13.76 16.32
C LYS A 132 -12.42 -13.97 15.33
N ARG A 133 -12.73 -14.51 14.14
CA ARG A 133 -11.77 -14.70 13.04
C ARG A 133 -11.88 -13.64 11.95
N LEU A 134 -12.94 -12.84 11.94
CA LEU A 134 -13.11 -11.76 10.97
C LEU A 134 -12.21 -10.58 11.35
N VAL A 135 -11.55 -10.00 10.36
CA VAL A 135 -10.71 -8.81 10.49
C VAL A 135 -11.24 -7.75 9.54
N ILE A 136 -11.45 -6.54 10.04
CA ILE A 136 -11.85 -5.38 9.24
C ILE A 136 -10.81 -4.29 9.47
N SER A 137 -10.33 -3.67 8.41
CA SER A 137 -9.35 -2.58 8.51
C SER A 137 -9.72 -1.36 7.68
N VAL A 138 -9.31 -0.20 8.16
CA VAL A 138 -9.37 1.07 7.45
C VAL A 138 -7.99 1.68 7.44
N ASP A 139 -7.52 2.05 6.26
CA ASP A 139 -6.17 2.56 6.05
C ASP A 139 -6.21 3.98 5.53
N LEU A 140 -5.22 4.77 5.95
CA LEU A 140 -4.87 6.05 5.37
C LEU A 140 -3.39 6.02 5.04
N GLY A 141 -3.04 6.28 3.79
CA GLY A 141 -1.68 6.11 3.30
C GLY A 141 -1.22 7.23 2.37
N TYR A 142 0.09 7.36 2.29
CA TYR A 142 0.81 8.20 1.35
C TYR A 142 1.71 7.31 0.52
N LYS A 143 1.60 7.36 -0.81
CA LYS A 143 2.43 6.59 -1.74
C LYS A 143 3.21 7.56 -2.63
N PHE A 144 4.52 7.35 -2.67
CA PHE A 144 5.46 8.06 -3.52
C PHE A 144 5.62 7.25 -4.81
N PHE A 145 5.20 7.83 -5.93
CA PHE A 145 5.33 7.25 -7.27
C PHE A 145 6.53 7.84 -7.98
N GLU A 146 7.28 6.96 -8.65
CA GLU A 146 8.33 7.34 -9.58
C GLU A 146 7.99 6.76 -10.96
N ASP A 147 7.27 7.51 -11.77
CA ASP A 147 6.92 7.07 -13.12
C ASP A 147 8.06 7.44 -14.08
N ARG A 148 8.57 6.42 -14.78
CA ARG A 148 9.57 6.58 -15.83
C ARG A 148 8.88 6.52 -17.18
N ILE A 149 8.64 7.67 -17.76
CA ILE A 149 7.96 7.80 -19.06
C ILE A 149 9.03 7.89 -20.14
N LYS A 150 8.87 7.14 -21.23
CA LYS A 150 9.65 7.39 -22.46
C LYS A 150 8.85 8.35 -23.32
N VAL A 151 9.38 9.55 -23.50
CA VAL A 151 8.75 10.57 -24.34
C VAL A 151 9.39 10.51 -25.72
N THR A 152 8.55 10.51 -26.77
CA THR A 152 8.99 10.62 -28.17
C THR A 152 8.29 11.84 -28.76
N GLU A 153 9.03 12.93 -28.95
CA GLU A 153 8.53 14.13 -29.63
C GLU A 153 9.10 14.20 -31.04
N ASN A 154 8.24 14.39 -32.04
CA ASN A 154 8.60 14.85 -33.40
C ASN A 154 9.87 14.20 -34.00
N GLU A 155 9.89 12.88 -34.12
CA GLU A 155 11.00 12.10 -34.72
C GLU A 155 12.36 12.19 -33.98
N GLN A 156 12.40 12.74 -32.77
CA GLN A 156 13.61 12.77 -31.95
C GLN A 156 13.84 11.43 -31.23
N THR A 157 15.12 11.19 -30.89
CA THR A 157 15.53 10.04 -30.09
C THR A 157 14.77 10.05 -28.75
N PRO A 158 14.06 8.96 -28.40
CA PRO A 158 13.31 8.90 -27.16
C PRO A 158 14.22 9.10 -25.94
N TYR A 159 13.83 9.98 -25.03
CA TYR A 159 14.53 10.24 -23.78
C TYR A 159 13.64 9.87 -22.56
N PRO A 160 14.24 9.43 -21.45
CA PRO A 160 13.50 9.12 -20.24
C PRO A 160 13.16 10.41 -19.48
N GLU A 161 11.90 10.57 -19.09
CA GLU A 161 11.44 11.61 -18.17
C GLU A 161 11.00 10.98 -16.84
N LEU A 162 11.33 11.67 -15.74
CA LEU A 162 11.03 11.22 -14.39
C LEU A 162 9.88 12.04 -13.80
N HIS A 163 8.69 11.45 -13.74
CA HIS A 163 7.55 12.09 -13.05
C HIS A 163 7.44 11.55 -11.63
N ARG A 164 7.70 12.41 -10.66
CA ARG A 164 7.44 12.12 -9.25
C ARG A 164 6.05 12.59 -8.90
N VAL A 165 5.15 11.65 -8.63
CA VAL A 165 3.79 11.94 -8.22
C VAL A 165 3.59 11.41 -6.81
N THR A 166 2.96 12.20 -5.96
CA THR A 166 2.57 11.76 -4.63
C THR A 166 1.06 11.66 -4.53
N LYS A 167 0.57 10.57 -3.94
CA LYS A 167 -0.86 10.33 -3.79
C LYS A 167 -1.19 10.03 -2.33
N ILE A 168 -2.22 10.69 -1.82
CA ILE A 168 -2.88 10.36 -0.56
C ILE A 168 -4.05 9.44 -0.89
N GLY A 169 -4.18 8.36 -0.15
CA GLY A 169 -5.25 7.39 -0.35
C GLY A 169 -5.81 6.83 0.93
N SER A 170 -7.02 6.33 0.84
CA SER A 170 -7.64 5.51 1.87
C SER A 170 -7.88 4.11 1.34
N GLY A 171 -8.01 3.17 2.26
CA GLY A 171 -8.31 1.78 1.94
C GLY A 171 -9.25 1.15 2.96
N PHE A 172 -9.95 0.13 2.51
CA PHE A 172 -10.77 -0.74 3.35
C PHE A 172 -10.33 -2.18 3.12
N GLY A 173 -10.14 -2.92 4.21
CA GLY A 173 -9.76 -4.33 4.20
C GLY A 173 -10.78 -5.19 4.93
N ILE A 174 -11.03 -6.38 4.39
CA ILE A 174 -11.76 -7.44 5.08
C ILE A 174 -10.96 -8.73 4.95
N GLY A 175 -10.72 -9.42 6.06
CA GLY A 175 -9.90 -10.62 6.08
C GLY A 175 -10.34 -11.62 7.14
N PHE A 176 -9.65 -12.75 7.13
CA PHE A 176 -9.91 -13.87 8.03
C PHE A 176 -8.62 -14.37 8.63
N ARG A 177 -8.60 -14.51 9.95
CA ARG A 177 -7.49 -15.08 10.73
C ARG A 177 -7.58 -16.60 10.70
N LEU A 178 -6.51 -17.24 10.22
CA LEU A 178 -6.33 -18.68 10.16
C LEU A 178 -5.82 -19.23 11.49
#